data_AF-A0A7R9QGA0-F1
#
_entry.id   AF-A0A7R9QGA0-F1
#
_cell.length_a   1.000
_cell.length_b   1.000
_cell.length_c   1.000
_cell.angle_alpha   90.00
_cell.angle_beta   90.00
_cell.angle_gamma   90.00
#
_symmetry.space_group_name_H-M   'P 1'
#
loop_
_entity.id
_entity.type
_entity.pdbx_description
1 polymer ?
#
loop_
_entity_poly.entity_id
_entity_poly.type
_entity_poly.pdbx_seq_one_letter_code
_entity_poly.pdbx_strand_id
1 'polypeptide(L)'
;MWERGSKYNTGTPEINASSIGMAKSALEAINGCNLFGEKGASWSVIYVDIDAHSRNRSIFETLLPRESSSKNTDSSLLPTISWPSFATHDTLLYANTKDKIIKRLKTPYGFKRFIRDGYGTVLESRGNYRNEETKHFENIECVWPLFCCFLVIDGVFKNLESQTKYYKDLLFTQLLRRDPITGDYLIPKYYYVPPEYIDAEKAEPGSTPRIASQEGSDSSVLY
;
A
#
# COMPACT_ATOMS: atom_id res chain seq x y z
N MET A 1 1.48 8.49 -1.34
CA MET A 1 1.91 7.37 -0.47
C MET A 1 3.42 7.13 -0.48
N TRP A 2 4.04 6.83 -1.62
CA TRP A 2 5.46 6.41 -1.64
C TRP A 2 6.49 7.53 -1.77
N GLU A 3 6.08 8.80 -1.67
CA GLU A 3 6.97 9.98 -1.81
C GLU A 3 7.81 10.01 -3.10
N ARG A 4 7.31 9.37 -4.16
CA ARG A 4 8.01 9.24 -5.45
C ARG A 4 7.28 9.86 -6.64
N GLY A 5 6.09 10.43 -6.45
CA GLY A 5 5.28 10.98 -7.53
C GLY A 5 4.95 9.91 -8.58
N SER A 6 5.62 9.92 -9.73
CA SER A 6 5.46 8.95 -10.82
C SER A 6 6.16 7.60 -10.56
N LYS A 7 5.94 6.60 -11.43
CA LYS A 7 6.68 5.33 -11.40
C LYS A 7 8.21 5.51 -11.53
N TYR A 8 8.63 6.57 -12.20
CA TYR A 8 10.03 6.84 -12.51
C TYR A 8 10.70 7.76 -11.49
N ASN A 9 9.93 8.37 -10.58
CA ASN A 9 10.42 9.32 -9.59
C ASN A 9 11.31 10.44 -10.17
N THR A 10 10.80 11.09 -11.22
CA THR A 10 11.48 12.20 -11.93
C THR A 10 11.26 13.57 -11.29
N GLY A 11 10.62 13.63 -10.12
CA GLY A 11 10.20 14.89 -9.49
C GLY A 11 8.95 15.54 -10.11
N THR A 12 8.39 14.94 -11.17
CA THR A 12 7.14 15.41 -11.77
C THR A 12 5.94 14.92 -10.95
N PRO A 13 5.07 15.82 -10.45
CA PRO A 13 3.84 15.41 -9.77
C PRO A 13 2.94 14.59 -10.69
N GLU A 14 2.24 13.61 -10.12
CA GLU A 14 1.30 12.77 -10.82
C GLU A 14 0.00 12.68 -10.02
N ILE A 15 -1.13 12.59 -10.73
CA ILE A 15 -2.42 12.34 -10.10
C ILE A 15 -2.48 10.86 -9.70
N ASN A 16 -2.53 10.63 -8.39
CA ASN A 16 -2.61 9.32 -7.77
C ASN A 16 -4.00 9.08 -7.17
N ALA A 17 -4.64 7.98 -7.54
CA ALA A 17 -5.92 7.57 -6.99
C ALA A 17 -5.84 7.39 -5.47
N SER A 18 -4.75 6.81 -4.94
CA SER A 18 -4.53 6.71 -3.50
C SER A 18 -4.57 8.06 -2.78
N SER A 19 -3.87 9.07 -3.33
CA SER A 19 -3.84 10.43 -2.75
C SER A 19 -5.20 11.13 -2.84
N ILE A 20 -5.87 11.07 -4.00
CA ILE A 20 -7.19 11.69 -4.17
C ILE A 20 -8.24 11.02 -3.28
N GLY A 21 -8.24 9.68 -3.22
CA GLY A 21 -9.19 8.94 -2.40
C GLY A 21 -9.03 9.24 -0.91
N MET A 22 -7.79 9.34 -0.41
CA MET A 22 -7.53 9.76 0.97
C MET A 22 -8.00 11.19 1.23
N ALA A 23 -7.70 12.13 0.33
CA ALA A 23 -8.16 13.51 0.46
C ALA A 23 -9.70 13.60 0.43
N LYS A 24 -10.36 12.89 -0.49
CA LYS A 24 -11.81 12.77 -0.58
C LYS A 24 -12.42 12.26 0.73
N SER A 25 -11.83 11.22 1.32
CA SER A 25 -12.30 10.65 2.58
C SER A 25 -12.08 11.59 3.78
N ALA A 26 -10.97 12.33 3.81
CA ALA A 26 -10.72 13.33 4.83
C ALA A 26 -11.72 14.50 4.76
N LEU A 27 -12.04 14.95 3.54
CA LEU A 27 -13.07 15.94 3.28
C LEU A 27 -14.46 15.46 3.76
N GLU A 28 -14.79 14.19 3.55
CA GLU A 28 -16.03 13.60 4.08
C GLU A 28 -16.04 13.56 5.60
N ALA A 29 -14.95 13.11 6.22
CA ALA A 29 -14.86 12.91 7.66
C ALA A 29 -14.89 14.22 8.45
N ILE A 30 -14.29 15.29 7.92
CA ILE A 30 -14.19 16.58 8.61
C ILE A 30 -15.43 17.45 8.43
N ASN A 31 -16.26 17.18 7.41
CA ASN A 31 -17.45 17.97 7.14
C ASN A 31 -18.48 17.82 8.27
N GLY A 32 -18.85 18.93 8.91
CA GLY A 32 -19.70 18.95 10.09
C GLY A 32 -18.99 18.62 11.40
N CYS A 33 -17.66 18.45 11.38
CA CYS A 33 -16.88 18.21 12.60
C CYS A 33 -16.76 19.49 13.42
N ASN A 34 -17.24 19.46 14.67
CA ASN A 34 -17.07 20.53 15.63
C ASN A 34 -15.77 20.31 16.43
N LEU A 35 -14.79 21.19 16.25
CA LEU A 35 -13.45 21.06 16.82
C LEU A 35 -13.43 21.05 18.36
N PHE A 36 -14.45 21.60 19.01
CA PHE A 36 -14.56 21.63 20.48
C PHE A 36 -15.70 20.76 21.02
N GLY A 37 -16.28 19.89 20.18
CA GLY A 37 -17.38 19.01 20.55
C GLY A 37 -18.56 19.78 21.15
N GLU A 38 -19.05 19.34 22.30
CA GLU A 38 -20.19 19.96 23.01
C GLU A 38 -19.93 21.39 23.48
N LYS A 39 -18.66 21.79 23.64
CA LYS A 39 -18.28 23.15 24.05
C LYS A 39 -18.08 24.10 22.88
N GLY A 40 -18.18 23.59 21.65
CA GLY A 40 -18.00 24.39 20.45
C GLY A 40 -19.24 25.17 20.07
N ALA A 41 -19.03 26.21 19.27
CA ALA A 41 -20.09 27.03 18.71
C ALA A 41 -20.17 26.82 17.19
N SER A 42 -21.14 27.48 16.53
CA SER A 42 -21.33 27.34 15.08
C SER A 42 -20.08 27.69 14.26
N TRP A 43 -19.24 28.62 14.74
CA TRP A 43 -17.99 29.01 14.07
C TRP A 43 -16.82 28.04 14.27
N SER A 44 -16.95 27.03 15.13
CA SER A 44 -15.95 25.97 15.29
C SER A 44 -16.28 24.69 14.51
N VAL A 45 -17.31 24.73 13.68
CA VAL A 45 -17.69 23.64 12.78
C VAL A 45 -16.98 23.82 11.44
N ILE A 46 -16.28 22.78 10.99
CA ILE A 46 -15.66 22.77 9.66
C ILE A 46 -16.70 22.33 8.64
N TYR A 47 -16.91 23.17 7.63
CA TYR A 47 -17.70 22.83 6.45
C TYR A 47 -16.79 22.73 5.24
N VAL A 48 -17.04 21.71 4.43
CA VAL A 48 -16.25 21.43 3.23
C VAL A 48 -16.99 21.89 1.98
N ASP A 49 -16.22 22.37 1.00
CA ASP A 49 -16.71 22.64 -0.35
C ASP A 49 -17.18 21.33 -1.02
N ILE A 50 -18.50 21.24 -1.23
CA ILE A 50 -19.16 20.09 -1.83
C ILE A 50 -18.68 19.88 -3.28
N ASP A 51 -18.33 20.95 -4.00
CA ASP A 51 -17.83 20.82 -5.37
C ASP A 51 -16.41 20.26 -5.40
N ALA A 52 -15.58 20.59 -4.42
CA ALA A 52 -14.26 19.98 -4.27
C ALA A 52 -14.38 18.47 -3.95
N HIS A 53 -15.29 18.09 -3.05
CA HIS A 53 -15.57 16.70 -2.73
C HIS A 53 -16.07 15.91 -3.95
N SER A 54 -17.07 16.45 -4.66
CA SER A 54 -17.68 15.82 -5.83
C SER A 54 -16.67 15.63 -6.98
N ARG A 55 -15.83 16.63 -7.24
CA ARG A 55 -14.73 16.52 -8.21
C ARG A 55 -13.74 15.43 -7.84
N ASN A 56 -13.29 15.38 -6.58
CA ASN A 56 -12.36 14.36 -6.10
C ASN A 56 -12.95 12.96 -6.21
N ARG A 57 -14.23 12.77 -5.85
CA ARG A 57 -14.94 11.50 -6.02
C ARG A 57 -14.95 11.06 -7.48
N SER A 58 -15.32 11.96 -8.39
CA SER A 58 -15.44 11.68 -9.82
C SER A 58 -14.11 11.26 -10.43
N ILE A 59 -13.02 11.99 -10.11
CA ILE A 59 -11.66 11.65 -10.56
C ILE A 59 -11.21 10.30 -9.97
N PHE A 60 -11.42 10.10 -8.67
CA PHE A 60 -11.03 8.86 -7.98
C PHE A 60 -11.71 7.62 -8.57
N GLU A 61 -13.04 7.66 -8.72
CA GLU A 61 -13.82 6.55 -9.27
C GLU A 61 -13.47 6.27 -10.74
N THR A 62 -13.15 7.32 -11.52
CA THR A 62 -12.67 7.18 -12.91
C THR A 62 -11.28 6.53 -12.99
N LEU A 63 -10.42 6.75 -12.00
CA LEU A 63 -9.09 6.13 -11.97
C LEU A 63 -9.16 4.66 -11.63
N LEU A 64 -10.02 4.23 -10.71
CA LEU A 64 -10.08 2.83 -10.27
C LEU A 64 -10.37 1.87 -11.44
N PRO A 65 -9.72 0.69 -11.47
CA PRO A 65 -8.80 0.11 -10.48
C PRO A 65 -7.32 0.46 -10.75
N ARG A 66 -7.06 1.60 -11.42
CA ARG A 66 -5.73 2.10 -11.73
C ARG A 66 -5.25 3.10 -10.67
N GLU A 67 -3.95 3.07 -10.37
CA GLU A 67 -3.37 4.03 -9.42
C GLU A 67 -3.09 5.39 -10.08
N SER A 68 -2.46 5.40 -11.27
CA SER A 68 -2.11 6.64 -11.96
C SER A 68 -1.81 6.42 -13.45
N SER A 69 -1.42 7.46 -14.18
CA SER A 69 -0.97 7.34 -15.58
C SER A 69 0.20 6.37 -15.75
N SER A 70 1.18 6.39 -14.85
CA SER A 70 2.40 5.59 -14.92
C SER A 70 2.33 4.28 -14.11
N LYS A 71 1.42 4.19 -13.12
CA LYS A 71 1.23 3.00 -12.28
C LYS A 71 -0.12 2.33 -12.56
N ASN A 72 -0.07 1.12 -13.11
CA ASN A 72 -1.28 0.38 -13.47
C ASN A 72 -2.06 -0.11 -12.23
N THR A 73 -1.42 -0.79 -11.29
CA THR A 73 -2.02 -1.16 -10.00
C THR A 73 -0.97 -1.00 -8.92
N ASP A 74 -1.41 -0.50 -7.77
CA ASP A 74 -0.58 -0.25 -6.61
C ASP A 74 -1.30 -0.77 -5.36
N SER A 75 -0.55 -1.34 -4.42
CA SER A 75 -1.07 -1.80 -3.14
C SER A 75 -1.54 -0.64 -2.27
N SER A 76 -1.08 0.60 -2.51
CA SER A 76 -1.59 1.82 -1.86
C SER A 76 -3.09 2.01 -2.03
N LEU A 77 -3.70 1.45 -3.08
CA LEU A 77 -5.14 1.48 -3.30
C LEU A 77 -5.91 0.72 -2.22
N LEU A 78 -5.32 -0.29 -1.57
CA LEU A 78 -5.99 -1.08 -0.55
C LEU A 78 -6.42 -0.26 0.68
N PRO A 79 -5.52 0.48 1.37
CA PRO A 79 -5.94 1.38 2.45
C PRO A 79 -6.79 2.56 1.98
N THR A 80 -6.81 2.86 0.68
CA THR A 80 -7.67 3.90 0.10
C THR A 80 -9.12 3.41 -0.06
N ILE A 81 -9.34 2.22 -0.63
CA ILE A 81 -10.70 1.67 -0.83
C ILE A 81 -11.26 1.01 0.43
N SER A 82 -10.39 0.63 1.38
CA SER A 82 -10.74 0.00 2.65
C SER A 82 -10.27 0.87 3.82
N TRP A 83 -10.10 0.28 5.00
CA TRP A 83 -9.57 0.98 6.17
C TRP A 83 -8.15 1.50 5.90
N PRO A 84 -7.85 2.78 6.23
CA PRO A 84 -8.69 3.69 7.01
C PRO A 84 -9.62 4.61 6.19
N SER A 85 -9.48 4.68 4.87
CA SER A 85 -10.10 5.76 4.09
C SER A 85 -11.53 5.49 3.64
N PHE A 86 -11.86 4.26 3.23
CA PHE A 86 -13.19 3.92 2.69
C PHE A 86 -13.64 4.84 1.54
N ALA A 87 -12.70 5.23 0.68
CA ALA A 87 -12.88 6.32 -0.28
C ALA A 87 -13.93 6.05 -1.38
N THR A 88 -14.28 4.78 -1.64
CA THR A 88 -15.35 4.43 -2.58
C THR A 88 -16.52 3.78 -1.85
N HIS A 89 -17.73 4.16 -2.22
CA HIS A 89 -18.97 3.51 -1.78
C HIS A 89 -19.53 2.58 -2.85
N ASP A 90 -18.89 2.51 -4.02
CA ASP A 90 -19.26 1.60 -5.09
C ASP A 90 -18.64 0.22 -4.81
N THR A 91 -19.51 -0.75 -4.56
CA THR A 91 -19.11 -2.13 -4.24
C THR A 91 -18.41 -2.84 -5.40
N LEU A 92 -18.74 -2.51 -6.65
CA LEU A 92 -18.13 -3.09 -7.84
C LEU A 92 -16.73 -2.51 -8.05
N LEU A 93 -16.56 -1.19 -7.91
CA LEU A 93 -15.22 -0.57 -7.97
C LEU A 93 -14.32 -1.09 -6.85
N TYR A 94 -14.84 -1.21 -5.63
CA TYR A 94 -14.12 -1.82 -4.52
C TYR A 94 -13.67 -3.25 -4.87
N ALA A 95 -14.60 -4.11 -5.31
CA ALA A 95 -14.33 -5.53 -5.56
C ALA A 95 -13.30 -5.71 -6.68
N ASN A 96 -13.48 -5.01 -7.80
CA ASN A 96 -12.58 -5.05 -8.95
C ASN A 96 -11.18 -4.54 -8.59
N THR A 97 -11.09 -3.48 -7.78
CA THR A 97 -9.80 -2.93 -7.34
C THR A 97 -9.07 -3.90 -6.43
N LYS A 98 -9.77 -4.44 -5.42
CA LYS A 98 -9.19 -5.42 -4.49
C LYS A 98 -8.74 -6.69 -5.21
N ASP A 99 -9.57 -7.24 -6.10
CA ASP A 99 -9.21 -8.43 -6.88
C ASP A 99 -7.96 -8.17 -7.74
N LYS A 100 -7.89 -7.02 -8.42
CA LYS A 100 -6.73 -6.65 -9.24
C LYS A 100 -5.45 -6.53 -8.41
N ILE A 101 -5.52 -5.96 -7.20
CA ILE A 101 -4.37 -5.89 -6.27
C ILE A 101 -3.93 -7.31 -5.88
N ILE A 102 -4.86 -8.15 -5.41
CA ILE A 102 -4.56 -9.52 -4.98
C ILE A 102 -3.95 -10.33 -6.12
N LYS A 103 -4.58 -10.31 -7.31
CA LYS A 103 -4.14 -11.07 -8.48
C LYS A 103 -2.77 -10.64 -9.00
N ARG A 104 -2.43 -9.35 -8.90
CA ARG A 104 -1.22 -8.81 -9.54
C ARG A 104 -0.03 -8.64 -8.59
N LEU A 105 -0.28 -8.38 -7.31
CA LEU A 105 0.75 -7.93 -6.37
C LEU A 105 0.99 -8.89 -5.21
N LYS A 106 0.08 -9.82 -4.92
CA LYS A 106 0.25 -10.79 -3.82
C LYS A 106 1.38 -11.77 -4.13
N THR A 107 2.17 -12.08 -3.12
CA THR A 107 3.17 -13.15 -3.11
C THR A 107 3.10 -13.92 -1.78
N PRO A 108 3.85 -15.02 -1.60
CA PRO A 108 3.97 -15.68 -0.30
C PRO A 108 4.55 -14.79 0.81
N TYR A 109 5.25 -13.70 0.48
CA TYR A 109 5.90 -12.80 1.44
C TYR A 109 5.08 -11.53 1.76
N GLY A 110 3.86 -11.40 1.22
CA GLY A 110 3.04 -10.19 1.33
C GLY A 110 2.68 -9.61 -0.04
N PHE A 111 2.83 -8.30 -0.23
CA PHE A 111 2.46 -7.63 -1.48
C PHE A 111 3.57 -6.75 -2.04
N LYS A 112 3.80 -6.81 -3.35
CA LYS A 112 4.59 -5.79 -4.05
C LYS A 112 3.87 -4.43 -3.93
N ARG A 113 4.60 -3.31 -3.86
CA ARG A 113 3.92 -1.99 -3.90
C ARG A 113 3.28 -1.77 -5.26
N PHE A 114 4.07 -1.89 -6.33
CA PHE A 114 3.60 -1.91 -7.72
C PHE A 114 4.62 -2.65 -8.60
N ILE A 115 4.23 -3.01 -9.82
CA ILE A 115 5.10 -3.74 -10.75
C ILE A 115 6.24 -2.84 -11.25
N ARG A 116 7.46 -3.38 -11.30
CA ARG A 116 8.73 -2.72 -11.63
C ARG A 116 9.10 -1.59 -10.66
N ASP A 117 8.78 -1.80 -9.40
CA ASP A 117 9.24 -0.96 -8.31
C ASP A 117 10.66 -1.37 -7.89
N GLY A 118 11.60 -0.45 -8.01
CA GLY A 118 12.99 -0.71 -7.67
C GLY A 118 13.31 -0.58 -6.19
N TYR A 119 12.42 0.00 -5.37
CA TYR A 119 12.88 0.42 -4.05
C TYR A 119 13.14 -0.71 -3.06
N GLY A 120 14.31 -0.62 -2.43
CA GLY A 120 14.87 -1.65 -1.57
C GLY A 120 15.44 -2.85 -2.31
N THR A 121 15.36 -2.91 -3.65
CA THR A 121 16.00 -3.99 -4.41
C THR A 121 17.50 -3.79 -4.42
N VAL A 122 18.26 -4.89 -4.44
CA VAL A 122 19.74 -4.83 -4.47
C VAL A 122 20.32 -4.20 -5.75
N LEU A 123 19.48 -4.05 -6.79
CA LEU A 123 19.86 -3.38 -8.04
C LEU A 123 19.54 -1.87 -8.04
N GLU A 124 18.88 -1.36 -7.00
CA GLU A 124 18.59 0.07 -6.88
C GLU A 124 19.85 0.84 -6.49
N SER A 125 20.40 1.60 -7.44
CA SER A 125 21.55 2.48 -7.18
C SER A 125 21.15 3.91 -6.81
N ARG A 126 19.96 4.35 -7.21
CA ARG A 126 19.42 5.70 -6.99
C ARG A 126 17.89 5.68 -6.95
N GLY A 127 17.30 6.69 -6.34
CA GLY A 127 15.83 6.76 -6.17
C GLY A 127 15.06 7.24 -7.40
N ASN A 128 15.72 7.81 -8.41
CA ASN A 128 15.12 8.34 -9.64
C ASN A 128 15.55 7.52 -10.87
N TYR A 129 14.57 7.11 -11.68
CA TYR A 129 14.78 6.14 -12.74
C TYR A 129 14.58 6.76 -14.13
N ARG A 130 15.38 6.30 -15.09
CA ARG A 130 15.07 6.40 -16.52
C ARG A 130 14.01 5.37 -16.87
N ASN A 131 13.26 5.61 -17.96
CA ASN A 131 12.16 4.74 -18.38
C ASN A 131 12.57 3.26 -18.49
N GLU A 132 13.75 3.01 -19.05
CA GLU A 132 14.27 1.66 -19.29
C GLU A 132 14.78 0.98 -18.02
N GLU A 133 15.23 1.75 -17.02
CA GLU A 133 15.82 1.22 -15.79
C GLU A 133 14.81 0.42 -14.97
N THR A 134 13.53 0.82 -15.02
CA THR A 134 12.47 0.11 -14.25
C THR A 134 12.30 -1.35 -14.68
N LYS A 135 12.66 -1.71 -15.93
CA LYS A 135 12.60 -3.10 -16.39
C LYS A 135 13.57 -4.00 -15.63
N HIS A 136 14.67 -3.47 -15.10
CA HIS A 136 15.64 -4.25 -14.33
C HIS A 136 15.08 -4.76 -12.99
N PHE A 137 14.03 -4.12 -12.48
CA PHE A 137 13.36 -4.47 -11.22
C PHE A 137 12.18 -5.43 -11.41
N GLU A 138 11.79 -5.72 -12.66
CA GLU A 138 10.71 -6.65 -12.93
C GLU A 138 11.01 -8.01 -12.30
N ASN A 139 10.02 -8.58 -11.62
CA ASN A 139 10.04 -9.85 -10.88
C ASN A 139 10.84 -9.86 -9.57
N ILE A 140 11.81 -8.95 -9.39
CA ILE A 140 12.62 -8.86 -8.17
C ILE A 140 12.14 -7.78 -7.19
N GLU A 141 10.97 -7.17 -7.44
CA GLU A 141 10.44 -6.08 -6.59
C GLU A 141 10.32 -6.52 -5.14
N CYS A 142 10.64 -5.63 -4.20
CA CYS A 142 10.46 -5.89 -2.77
C CYS A 142 8.99 -6.12 -2.41
N VAL A 143 8.76 -7.01 -1.44
CA VAL A 143 7.43 -7.44 -1.02
C VAL A 143 7.18 -7.01 0.42
N TRP A 144 6.03 -6.41 0.68
CA TRP A 144 5.71 -5.72 1.94
C TRP A 144 4.66 -6.52 2.71
N PRO A 145 4.97 -6.99 3.94
CA PRO A 145 4.02 -7.72 4.77
C PRO A 145 2.90 -6.83 5.33
N LEU A 146 3.11 -5.51 5.39
CA LEU A 146 2.13 -4.53 5.90
C LEU A 146 0.74 -4.67 5.27
N PHE A 147 0.66 -5.02 3.98
CA PHE A 147 -0.62 -5.18 3.28
C PHE A 147 -1.42 -6.41 3.72
N CYS A 148 -0.77 -7.40 4.32
CA CYS A 148 -1.49 -8.47 5.01
C CYS A 148 -2.25 -7.91 6.22
N CYS A 149 -1.68 -6.96 6.98
CA CYS A 149 -2.37 -6.31 8.10
C CYS A 149 -3.62 -5.57 7.63
N PHE A 150 -3.52 -4.81 6.53
CA PHE A 150 -4.69 -4.16 5.92
C PHE A 150 -5.77 -5.17 5.52
N LEU A 151 -5.41 -6.34 4.97
CA LEU A 151 -6.38 -7.38 4.63
C LEU A 151 -6.98 -8.10 5.84
N VAL A 152 -6.25 -8.20 6.95
CA VAL A 152 -6.82 -8.67 8.21
C VAL A 152 -7.91 -7.70 8.69
N ILE A 153 -7.61 -6.40 8.73
CA ILE A 153 -8.55 -5.35 9.15
C ILE A 153 -9.75 -5.29 8.21
N ASP A 154 -9.51 -5.29 6.90
CA ASP A 154 -10.55 -5.35 5.88
C ASP A 154 -11.48 -6.56 6.07
N GLY A 155 -10.90 -7.72 6.38
CA GLY A 155 -11.66 -8.94 6.65
C GLY A 155 -12.55 -8.80 7.89
N VAL A 156 -12.07 -8.13 8.94
CA VAL A 156 -12.86 -7.84 10.15
C VAL A 156 -14.03 -6.91 9.83
N PHE A 157 -13.79 -5.78 9.15
CA PHE A 157 -14.87 -4.85 8.77
C PHE A 157 -15.95 -5.50 7.89
N LYS A 158 -15.58 -6.50 7.09
CA LYS A 158 -16.48 -7.20 6.16
C LYS A 158 -16.98 -8.56 6.66
N ASN A 159 -16.65 -8.94 7.91
CA ASN A 159 -16.97 -10.25 8.47
C ASN A 159 -16.52 -11.44 7.59
N LEU A 160 -15.34 -11.33 6.98
CA LEU A 160 -14.72 -12.36 6.13
C LEU A 160 -13.73 -13.21 6.93
N GLU A 161 -14.25 -14.13 7.74
CA GLU A 161 -13.45 -14.95 8.67
C GLU A 161 -12.31 -15.72 7.96
N SER A 162 -12.59 -16.31 6.79
CA SER A 162 -11.58 -17.04 6.01
C SER A 162 -10.41 -16.16 5.56
N GLN A 163 -10.70 -14.91 5.17
CA GLN A 163 -9.67 -13.94 4.79
C GLN A 163 -8.83 -13.55 6.01
N THR A 164 -9.51 -13.19 7.11
CA THR A 164 -8.86 -12.80 8.36
C THR A 164 -7.94 -13.90 8.87
N LYS A 165 -8.42 -15.15 8.88
CA LYS A 165 -7.61 -16.31 9.29
C LYS A 165 -6.40 -16.49 8.38
N TYR A 166 -6.60 -16.54 7.07
CA TYR A 166 -5.51 -16.74 6.10
C TYR A 166 -4.38 -15.73 6.27
N TYR A 167 -4.69 -14.43 6.35
CA TYR A 167 -3.66 -13.39 6.45
C TYR A 167 -3.04 -13.30 7.86
N LYS A 168 -3.78 -13.63 8.92
CA LYS A 168 -3.20 -13.80 10.27
C LYS A 168 -2.20 -14.95 10.28
N ASP A 169 -2.58 -16.11 9.78
CA ASP A 169 -1.72 -17.30 9.75
C ASP A 169 -0.45 -17.01 8.93
N LEU A 170 -0.58 -16.37 7.77
CA LEU A 170 0.55 -15.95 6.95
C LEU A 170 1.51 -15.01 7.72
N LEU A 171 0.97 -13.98 8.38
CA LEU A 171 1.75 -13.04 9.17
C LEU A 171 2.51 -13.73 10.32
N PHE A 172 1.77 -14.39 11.20
CA PHE A 172 2.32 -14.93 12.44
C PHE A 172 3.22 -16.16 12.24
N THR A 173 3.01 -16.92 11.18
CA THR A 173 3.78 -18.15 10.92
C THR A 173 5.03 -17.88 10.08
N GLN A 174 5.03 -16.87 9.20
CA GLN A 174 6.09 -16.70 8.20
C GLN A 174 6.69 -15.29 8.15
N LEU A 175 5.87 -14.24 8.30
CA LEU A 175 6.30 -12.88 7.93
C LEU A 175 6.78 -12.01 9.10
N LEU A 176 6.27 -12.25 10.31
CA LEU A 176 6.69 -11.49 11.48
C LEU A 176 8.04 -12.00 12.02
N ARG A 177 8.73 -11.12 12.74
CA ARG A 177 9.94 -11.40 13.50
C ARG A 177 9.65 -11.23 14.99
N ARG A 178 10.58 -11.67 15.82
CA ARG A 178 10.52 -11.55 17.27
C ARG A 178 11.68 -10.71 17.74
N ASP A 179 11.39 -9.70 18.55
CA ASP A 179 12.41 -9.02 19.33
C ASP A 179 13.06 -10.04 20.28
N PRO A 180 14.40 -10.23 20.24
CA PRO A 180 15.07 -11.21 21.09
C PRO A 180 15.10 -10.83 22.58
N ILE A 181 14.91 -9.55 22.90
CA ILE A 181 14.91 -9.00 24.27
C ILE A 181 13.50 -8.98 24.83
N THR A 182 12.54 -8.36 24.13
CA THR A 182 11.16 -8.17 24.65
C THR A 182 10.23 -9.32 24.29
N GLY A 183 10.53 -10.06 23.21
CA GLY A 183 9.63 -11.07 22.64
C GLY A 183 8.50 -10.49 21.79
N ASP A 184 8.44 -9.17 21.61
CA ASP A 184 7.39 -8.52 20.82
C ASP A 184 7.47 -8.88 19.34
N TYR A 185 6.33 -8.78 18.66
CA TYR A 185 6.29 -8.97 17.22
C TYR A 185 6.84 -7.75 16.49
N LEU A 186 7.77 -8.01 15.58
CA LEU A 186 8.34 -7.02 14.67
C LEU A 186 7.86 -7.30 13.25
N ILE A 187 7.52 -6.24 12.50
CA ILE A 187 7.11 -6.36 11.10
C ILE A 187 8.23 -5.83 10.20
N PRO A 188 8.92 -6.70 9.44
CA PRO A 188 9.91 -6.26 8.47
C PRO A 188 9.29 -5.25 7.52
N LYS A 189 10.02 -4.18 7.19
CA LYS A 189 9.55 -3.20 6.22
C LYS A 189 9.25 -3.85 4.87
N TYR A 190 10.15 -4.71 4.39
CA TYR A 190 9.93 -5.53 3.21
C TYR A 190 10.83 -6.78 3.19
N TYR A 191 10.54 -7.67 2.24
CA TYR A 191 11.32 -8.83 1.87
C TYR A 191 11.92 -8.63 0.47
N TYR A 192 13.23 -8.83 0.34
CA TYR A 192 13.98 -8.60 -0.90
C TYR A 192 14.65 -9.88 -1.41
N VAL A 193 14.96 -9.90 -2.71
CA VAL A 193 15.72 -10.97 -3.36
C VAL A 193 17.22 -10.65 -3.19
N PRO A 194 18.02 -11.51 -2.55
CA PRO A 194 19.44 -11.25 -2.36
C PRO A 194 20.23 -11.40 -3.68
N PRO A 195 21.44 -10.82 -3.77
CA PRO A 195 22.19 -10.73 -5.03
C PRO A 195 22.42 -12.07 -5.74
N GLU A 196 22.67 -13.12 -4.97
CA GLU A 196 22.92 -14.50 -5.46
C GLU A 196 21.71 -15.14 -6.14
N TYR A 197 20.50 -14.62 -5.92
CA TYR A 197 19.25 -15.19 -6.44
C TYR A 197 18.58 -14.34 -7.53
N ILE A 198 19.19 -13.22 -7.94
CA ILE A 198 18.60 -12.29 -8.90
C ILE A 198 18.32 -12.94 -10.26
N ASP A 199 19.30 -13.66 -10.81
CA ASP A 199 19.15 -14.27 -12.13
C ASP A 199 18.13 -15.41 -12.13
N ALA A 200 18.12 -16.23 -11.06
CA ALA A 200 17.16 -17.30 -10.88
C ALA A 200 15.72 -16.77 -10.71
N GLU A 201 15.51 -15.75 -9.87
CA GLU A 201 14.19 -15.14 -9.69
C GLU A 201 13.67 -14.46 -10.97
N LYS A 202 14.56 -13.88 -11.78
CA LYS A 202 14.18 -13.29 -13.08
C LYS A 202 13.77 -14.36 -14.09
N ALA A 203 14.44 -15.50 -14.11
CA ALA A 203 14.12 -16.61 -15.00
C ALA A 203 12.82 -17.32 -14.60
N GLU A 204 12.63 -17.54 -13.29
CA GLU A 204 11.45 -18.20 -12.72
C GLU A 204 10.96 -17.42 -11.49
N PRO A 205 10.01 -16.48 -11.65
CA PRO A 205 9.55 -15.63 -10.56
C PRO A 205 8.92 -16.42 -9.41
N GLY A 206 9.38 -16.18 -8.17
CA GLY A 206 8.93 -16.89 -6.97
C GLY A 206 9.66 -18.21 -6.71
N SER A 207 10.70 -18.54 -7.48
CA SER A 207 11.54 -19.73 -7.27
C SER A 207 12.52 -19.57 -6.10
N THR A 208 12.84 -18.33 -5.70
CA THR A 208 13.91 -18.07 -4.74
C THR A 208 13.41 -17.59 -3.38
N PRO A 209 14.12 -17.90 -2.29
CA PRO A 209 13.79 -17.36 -0.98
C PRO A 209 14.09 -15.86 -0.91
N ARG A 210 13.33 -15.14 -0.08
CA ARG A 210 13.52 -13.71 0.16
C ARG A 210 13.97 -13.45 1.59
N ILE A 211 14.83 -12.45 1.76
CA ILE A 211 15.38 -12.06 3.06
C ILE A 211 14.62 -10.85 3.58
N ALA A 212 14.35 -10.81 4.88
CA ALA A 212 13.72 -9.66 5.54
C ALA A 212 14.69 -8.46 5.60
N SER A 213 14.18 -7.25 5.37
CA SER A 213 14.94 -6.02 5.57
C SER A 213 15.36 -5.88 7.03
N GLN A 214 16.54 -5.30 7.29
CA GLN A 214 16.96 -4.99 8.66
C GLN A 214 15.97 -4.02 9.34
N GLU A 215 15.54 -2.98 8.61
CA GLU A 215 14.51 -2.05 9.08
C GLU A 215 13.20 -2.79 9.38
N GLY A 216 12.71 -2.65 10.61
CA GLY A 216 11.52 -3.33 11.11
C GLY A 216 11.72 -4.80 11.50
N SER A 217 12.90 -5.39 11.32
CA SER A 217 13.21 -6.76 11.78
C SER A 217 14.00 -6.82 13.09
N ASP A 218 14.62 -5.71 13.49
CA ASP A 218 15.44 -5.57 14.69
C ASP A 218 15.04 -4.27 15.40
N SER A 219 14.84 -4.33 16.72
CA SER A 219 14.43 -3.19 17.53
C SER A 219 15.48 -2.10 17.63
N SER A 220 16.76 -2.44 17.43
CA SER A 220 17.85 -1.46 17.32
C SER A 220 17.79 -0.63 16.03
N VAL A 221 16.99 -1.06 15.06
CA VAL A 221 16.80 -0.40 13.75
C VAL A 221 15.33 0.05 13.57
N LEU A 222 14.63 0.27 14.70
CA LEU A 222 13.36 1.00 14.72
C LEU A 222 13.70 2.49 14.82
N TYR A 223 13.66 3.18 13.67
CA TYR A 223 13.90 4.61 13.45
C TYR A 223 15.36 5.04 13.30
#